data_AF-A0A316X9G0-F1
#
_entry.id   AF-A0A316X9G0-F1
#
_cell.length_a   1.000
_cell.length_b   1.000
_cell.length_c   1.000
_cell.angle_alpha   90.00
_cell.angle_beta   90.00
_cell.angle_gamma   90.00
#
_symmetry.space_group_name_H-M   'P 1'
#
loop_
_entity.id
_entity.type
_entity.pdbx_description
1 polymer ?
#
loop_
_entity_poly.entity_id
_entity_poly.type
_entity_poly.pdbx_seq_one_letter_code
_entity_poly.pdbx_strand_id
1 'polypeptide(L)'
;MKKFSFLAIFFFINAYSQVGVNTGNPTEILDVNGNERVRILPKHQTANAIFTKPDGSKSDNKDQSFIATKTVVADANGVLGYVDGLPKSNGGGLDIGDAITRIYSVPAATAQSGTFNLKNYIVANGLQPLPSIDGLEMNLQGVNSDYYDPRIYNISNGALLVSYQSFATVGNENETSLNNNLQAGSYLQIDANNIVFWRTDAAEVETTNLQVQIDNSTYRWYEFKWWCMEVSGQKKIFMSVVRKA
;
A
#
# COMPACT_ATOMS: atom_id res chain seq x y z
N MET A 1 -45.28 -20.80 -71.12
CA MET A 1 -44.23 -21.47 -70.31
C MET A 1 -43.30 -20.36 -69.82
N LYS A 2 -43.01 -20.09 -68.54
CA LYS A 2 -43.03 -20.86 -67.30
C LYS A 2 -43.35 -19.92 -66.12
N LYS A 3 -43.90 -20.52 -65.06
CA LYS A 3 -44.03 -20.01 -63.68
C LYS A 3 -42.67 -19.59 -63.12
N PHE A 4 -42.62 -18.69 -62.13
CA PHE A 4 -41.79 -18.73 -60.90
C PHE A 4 -41.99 -17.38 -60.17
N SER A 5 -42.80 -17.31 -59.12
CA SER A 5 -42.54 -17.66 -57.70
C SER A 5 -42.04 -16.46 -56.90
N PHE A 6 -42.83 -16.09 -55.89
CA PHE A 6 -42.48 -15.21 -54.78
C PHE A 6 -41.15 -15.64 -54.13
N LEU A 7 -40.29 -14.67 -53.79
CA LEU A 7 -39.35 -14.83 -52.68
C LEU A 7 -39.19 -13.50 -51.95
N ALA A 8 -39.88 -13.39 -50.81
CA ALA A 8 -39.58 -12.38 -49.81
C ALA A 8 -38.21 -12.73 -49.20
N ILE A 9 -37.19 -11.93 -49.50
CA ILE A 9 -35.88 -12.02 -48.86
C ILE A 9 -35.99 -11.25 -47.54
N PHE A 10 -36.05 -11.99 -46.43
CA PHE A 10 -35.76 -11.46 -45.10
C PHE A 10 -34.29 -11.03 -45.06
N PHE A 11 -34.03 -9.72 -45.12
CA PHE A 11 -32.70 -9.19 -44.81
C PHE A 11 -32.48 -9.26 -43.30
N PHE A 12 -31.75 -10.27 -42.83
CA PHE A 12 -31.10 -10.23 -41.52
C PHE A 12 -29.92 -9.27 -41.61
N ILE A 13 -30.15 -7.97 -41.39
CA ILE A 13 -29.06 -7.01 -41.21
C ILE A 13 -28.51 -7.14 -39.79
N ASN A 14 -27.38 -7.84 -39.64
CA ASN A 14 -26.53 -7.68 -38.47
C ASN A 14 -25.86 -6.30 -38.55
N ALA A 15 -26.49 -5.28 -37.98
CA ALA A 15 -25.86 -3.97 -37.78
C ALA A 15 -24.98 -4.07 -36.53
N TYR A 16 -23.66 -4.03 -36.68
CA TYR A 16 -22.72 -4.03 -35.56
C TYR A 16 -22.60 -2.65 -34.91
N SER A 17 -22.37 -2.65 -33.60
CA SER A 17 -22.22 -1.48 -32.75
C SER A 17 -20.75 -0.96 -32.86
N GLN A 18 -20.41 0.15 -33.51
CA GLN A 18 -19.01 0.47 -33.92
C GLN A 18 -18.50 1.85 -33.48
N VAL A 19 -17.23 2.02 -33.09
CA VAL A 19 -16.61 3.36 -32.89
C VAL A 19 -16.02 3.88 -34.20
N GLY A 20 -16.22 5.16 -34.51
CA GLY A 20 -15.63 5.81 -35.69
C GLY A 20 -15.08 7.20 -35.39
N VAL A 21 -13.90 7.51 -35.93
CA VAL A 21 -13.26 8.83 -35.83
C VAL A 21 -13.55 9.60 -37.14
N ASN A 22 -14.34 10.68 -37.06
CA ASN A 22 -14.83 11.53 -38.17
C ASN A 22 -15.98 10.96 -39.04
N THR A 23 -16.99 10.29 -38.44
CA THR A 23 -18.17 9.73 -39.13
C THR A 23 -19.47 9.91 -38.33
N GLY A 24 -20.63 9.97 -38.99
CA GLY A 24 -21.94 10.31 -38.41
C GLY A 24 -22.82 9.16 -37.91
N ASN A 25 -22.39 7.90 -38.05
CA ASN A 25 -23.14 6.72 -37.57
C ASN A 25 -22.23 5.69 -36.83
N PRO A 26 -21.68 6.01 -35.63
CA PRO A 26 -21.07 5.02 -34.75
C PRO A 26 -22.06 4.52 -33.68
N THR A 27 -21.84 3.30 -33.21
CA THR A 27 -22.65 2.59 -32.23
C THR A 27 -21.80 1.98 -31.08
N GLU A 28 -20.48 2.27 -31.03
CA GLU A 28 -19.38 1.70 -30.19
C GLU A 28 -19.30 0.16 -30.14
N ILE A 29 -18.19 -0.41 -30.61
CA ILE A 29 -17.33 -1.40 -29.91
C ILE A 29 -15.98 -1.31 -30.63
N LEU A 30 -15.07 -0.49 -30.10
CA LEU A 30 -13.66 -0.62 -30.45
C LEU A 30 -13.15 -1.87 -29.73
N ASP A 31 -13.36 -3.03 -30.34
CA ASP A 31 -12.73 -4.27 -29.90
C ASP A 31 -11.39 -4.41 -30.61
N VAL A 32 -10.30 -4.20 -29.88
CA VAL A 32 -8.96 -4.39 -30.42
C VAL A 32 -8.56 -5.83 -30.14
N ASN A 33 -8.85 -6.72 -31.08
CA ASN A 33 -8.29 -8.07 -31.08
C ASN A 33 -6.82 -8.03 -31.57
N GLY A 34 -5.93 -7.54 -30.70
CA GLY A 34 -4.52 -7.31 -30.98
C GLY A 34 -3.90 -6.24 -30.08
N ASN A 35 -2.80 -5.64 -30.54
CA ASN A 35 -2.13 -4.56 -29.82
C ASN A 35 -2.54 -3.18 -30.35
N GLU A 36 -2.99 -2.29 -29.47
CA GLU A 36 -3.13 -0.87 -29.79
C GLU A 36 -1.81 -0.13 -29.53
N ARG A 37 -1.40 0.76 -30.45
CA ARG A 37 -0.27 1.68 -30.24
C ARG A 37 -0.72 3.13 -30.31
N VAL A 38 -0.71 3.81 -29.17
CA VAL A 38 -0.86 5.27 -29.11
C VAL A 38 0.52 5.93 -29.24
N ARG A 39 0.74 6.73 -30.29
CA ARG A 39 2.07 7.32 -30.57
C ARG A 39 2.46 8.41 -29.59
N ILE A 40 1.49 9.17 -29.09
CA ILE A 40 1.72 10.30 -28.18
C ILE A 40 0.67 10.24 -27.08
N LEU A 41 1.13 10.08 -25.84
CA LEU A 41 0.33 10.27 -24.63
C LEU A 41 0.94 11.45 -23.86
N PRO A 42 0.16 12.46 -23.47
CA PRO A 42 0.69 13.57 -22.70
C PRO A 42 1.13 13.07 -21.32
N LYS A 43 2.33 13.47 -20.88
CA LYS A 43 2.81 13.20 -19.52
C LYS A 43 2.12 14.14 -18.54
N HIS A 44 1.77 13.66 -17.34
CA HIS A 44 1.21 14.50 -16.28
C HIS A 44 2.05 15.76 -16.05
N GLN A 45 1.39 16.91 -15.94
CA GLN A 45 1.93 18.27 -15.78
C GLN A 45 2.69 18.82 -17.00
N THR A 46 2.58 18.18 -18.17
CA THR A 46 3.13 18.77 -19.40
C THR A 46 2.27 19.97 -19.81
N ALA A 47 2.87 21.15 -19.89
CA ALA A 47 2.23 22.35 -20.42
C ALA A 47 2.02 22.25 -21.94
N ASN A 48 1.02 22.96 -22.48
CA ASN A 48 0.74 23.01 -23.92
C ASN A 48 0.61 21.61 -24.56
N ALA A 49 0.03 20.67 -23.82
CA ALA A 49 0.01 19.25 -24.15
C ALA A 49 -1.31 18.78 -24.78
N ILE A 50 -2.41 19.49 -24.52
CA ILE A 50 -3.75 19.17 -25.02
C ILE A 50 -4.50 20.43 -25.48
N PHE A 51 -5.62 20.25 -26.18
CA PHE A 51 -6.52 21.32 -26.61
C PHE A 51 -7.72 21.49 -25.65
N THR A 52 -8.01 20.51 -24.81
CA THR A 52 -9.20 20.51 -23.95
C THR A 52 -8.98 21.41 -22.75
N LYS A 53 -9.86 22.39 -22.55
CA LYS A 53 -9.87 23.31 -21.42
C LYS A 53 -10.41 22.64 -20.15
N PRO A 54 -10.19 23.23 -18.96
CA PRO A 54 -10.73 22.70 -17.70
C PRO A 54 -12.26 22.55 -17.66
N ASP A 55 -12.99 23.34 -18.44
CA ASP A 55 -14.45 23.27 -18.58
C ASP A 55 -14.94 22.19 -19.57
N GLY A 56 -14.02 21.44 -20.19
CA GLY A 56 -14.30 20.40 -21.19
C GLY A 56 -14.45 20.92 -22.62
N SER A 57 -14.46 22.24 -22.85
CA SER A 57 -14.50 22.81 -24.19
C SER A 57 -13.14 22.71 -24.91
N LYS A 58 -13.16 22.88 -26.23
CA LYS A 58 -11.94 22.87 -27.07
C LYS A 58 -11.31 24.27 -27.13
N SER A 59 -9.99 24.34 -27.04
CA SER A 59 -9.17 25.53 -27.34
C SER A 59 -8.78 25.58 -28.82
N ASP A 60 -8.60 26.79 -29.36
CA ASP A 60 -8.13 27.01 -30.73
C ASP A 60 -6.66 26.62 -30.90
N ASN A 61 -5.88 26.74 -29.81
CA ASN A 61 -4.47 26.39 -29.77
C ASN A 61 -4.22 25.20 -28.83
N LYS A 62 -3.09 24.53 -29.00
CA LYS A 62 -2.64 23.46 -28.10
C LYS A 62 -1.95 24.06 -26.88
N ASP A 63 -2.73 24.71 -26.04
CA ASP A 63 -2.25 25.60 -24.96
C ASP A 63 -2.64 25.14 -23.56
N GLN A 64 -3.25 23.96 -23.43
CA GLN A 64 -3.73 23.44 -22.16
C GLN A 64 -2.73 22.44 -21.56
N SER A 65 -2.50 22.55 -20.25
CA SER A 65 -1.67 21.62 -19.49
C SER A 65 -2.41 20.31 -19.22
N PHE A 66 -1.75 19.17 -19.37
CA PHE A 66 -2.35 17.87 -19.04
C PHE A 66 -2.20 17.54 -17.55
N ILE A 67 -3.30 17.54 -16.81
CA ILE A 67 -3.35 17.18 -15.38
C ILE A 67 -4.10 15.85 -15.24
N ALA A 68 -3.37 14.77 -15.00
CA ALA A 68 -3.94 13.46 -14.76
C ALA A 68 -4.47 13.38 -13.32
N THR A 69 -5.65 12.81 -13.14
CA THR A 69 -6.32 12.63 -11.84
C THR A 69 -6.60 11.16 -11.51
N LYS A 70 -6.49 10.28 -12.52
CA LYS A 70 -6.84 8.86 -12.44
C LYS A 70 -5.83 8.03 -13.23
N THR A 71 -5.74 6.76 -12.88
CA THR A 71 -4.97 5.76 -13.62
C THR A 71 -5.92 4.89 -14.43
N VAL A 72 -5.64 4.71 -15.71
CA VAL A 72 -6.37 3.75 -16.56
C VAL A 72 -5.82 2.35 -16.30
N VAL A 73 -6.71 1.39 -16.05
CA VAL A 73 -6.39 -0.01 -15.77
C VAL A 73 -7.21 -0.93 -16.67
N ALA A 74 -6.89 -2.22 -16.73
CA ALA A 74 -7.69 -3.23 -17.41
C ALA A 74 -8.05 -4.39 -16.47
N ASP A 75 -9.24 -4.98 -16.64
CA ASP A 75 -9.61 -6.21 -15.94
C ASP A 75 -9.01 -7.47 -16.61
N ALA A 76 -9.33 -8.67 -16.08
CA ALA A 76 -8.83 -9.93 -16.62
C ALA A 76 -9.32 -10.25 -18.04
N ASN A 77 -10.35 -9.57 -18.53
CA ASN A 77 -10.91 -9.71 -19.87
C ASN A 77 -10.44 -8.60 -20.82
N GLY A 78 -9.52 -7.73 -20.38
CA GLY A 78 -9.03 -6.61 -21.17
C GLY A 78 -9.94 -5.39 -21.19
N VAL A 79 -10.98 -5.34 -20.35
CA VAL A 79 -11.90 -4.19 -20.26
C VAL A 79 -11.22 -3.05 -19.52
N LEU A 80 -11.13 -1.88 -20.15
CA LEU A 80 -10.53 -0.70 -19.54
C LEU A 80 -11.44 -0.08 -18.48
N GLY A 81 -10.87 0.27 -17.33
CA GLY A 81 -11.49 0.99 -16.24
C GLY A 81 -10.56 2.06 -15.68
N TYR A 82 -10.91 2.62 -14.53
CA TYR A 82 -10.04 3.56 -13.82
C TYR A 82 -9.92 3.19 -12.34
N VAL A 83 -8.80 3.59 -11.74
CA VAL A 83 -8.64 3.69 -10.29
C VAL A 83 -8.33 5.13 -9.93
N ASP A 84 -8.79 5.57 -8.75
CA ASP A 84 -8.55 6.92 -8.27
C ASP A 84 -7.07 7.16 -7.97
N GLY A 85 -6.60 8.36 -8.33
CA GLY A 85 -5.21 8.76 -8.13
C GLY A 85 -4.25 8.26 -9.23
N LEU A 86 -3.00 8.70 -9.10
CA LEU A 86 -1.89 8.28 -9.96
C LEU A 86 -1.15 7.11 -9.32
N PRO A 87 -0.50 6.23 -10.10
CA PRO A 87 0.35 5.21 -9.53
C PRO A 87 1.49 5.92 -8.78
N LYS A 88 1.61 5.66 -7.48
CA LYS A 88 2.79 6.10 -6.73
C LYS A 88 4.00 5.42 -7.37
N SER A 89 5.09 6.18 -7.60
CA SER A 89 6.30 5.56 -8.11
C SER A 89 6.77 4.54 -7.08
N ASN A 90 7.01 3.30 -7.51
CA ASN A 90 7.54 2.23 -6.67
C ASN A 90 9.01 2.48 -6.30
N GLY A 91 9.39 3.70 -5.93
CA GLY A 91 10.65 4.01 -5.27
C GLY A 91 10.58 3.50 -3.83
N GLY A 92 10.44 2.17 -3.69
CA GLY A 92 10.03 1.42 -2.50
C GLY A 92 10.30 2.18 -1.22
N GLY A 93 9.23 2.68 -0.59
CA GLY A 93 9.29 3.65 0.48
C GLY A 93 7.91 4.30 0.68
N LEU A 94 7.64 4.77 1.89
CA LEU A 94 6.54 5.72 2.15
C LEU A 94 6.97 7.11 1.67
N ASP A 95 6.05 7.99 1.27
CA ASP A 95 6.37 9.42 1.13
C ASP A 95 6.53 10.04 2.53
N ILE A 96 7.22 11.18 2.64
CA ILE A 96 7.36 11.86 3.93
C ILE A 96 5.95 12.22 4.46
N GLY A 97 5.63 11.79 5.67
CA GLY A 97 4.32 11.97 6.31
C GLY A 97 3.33 10.84 6.04
N ASP A 98 3.57 9.97 5.06
CA ASP A 98 2.74 8.79 4.83
C ASP A 98 2.96 7.75 5.93
N ALA A 99 1.90 6.98 6.20
CA ALA A 99 1.88 5.97 7.25
C ALA A 99 1.35 4.62 6.74
N ILE A 100 1.93 3.53 7.24
CA ILE A 100 1.32 2.20 7.21
C ILE A 100 0.78 1.91 8.59
N THR A 101 -0.54 1.77 8.71
CA THR A 101 -1.22 1.44 9.97
C THR A 101 -1.90 0.08 9.90
N ARG A 102 -1.84 -0.67 10.99
CA ARG A 102 -2.54 -1.96 11.14
C ARG A 102 -3.12 -2.06 12.54
N ILE A 103 -4.27 -2.72 12.62
CA ILE A 103 -4.95 -3.01 13.89
C ILE A 103 -5.25 -4.50 13.90
N TYR A 104 -4.83 -5.19 14.95
CA TYR A 104 -5.10 -6.61 15.15
C TYR A 104 -5.91 -6.82 16.43
N SER A 105 -6.69 -7.90 16.43
CA SER A 105 -7.39 -8.41 17.61
C SER A 105 -6.99 -9.85 17.79
N VAL A 106 -6.41 -10.18 18.95
CA VAL A 106 -5.97 -11.53 19.29
C VAL A 106 -6.60 -11.93 20.62
N PRO A 107 -7.14 -13.15 20.78
CA PRO A 107 -7.63 -13.61 22.08
C PRO A 107 -6.54 -13.48 23.15
N ALA A 108 -6.89 -12.92 24.31
CA ALA A 108 -5.93 -12.66 25.38
C ALA A 108 -5.20 -13.95 25.80
N ALA A 109 -5.93 -15.06 25.96
CA ALA A 109 -5.36 -16.36 26.27
C ALA A 109 -4.32 -16.86 25.24
N THR A 110 -4.40 -16.41 23.99
CA THR A 110 -3.42 -16.73 22.94
C THR A 110 -2.22 -15.78 22.99
N ALA A 111 -2.48 -14.48 23.11
CA ALA A 111 -1.44 -13.45 23.03
C ALA A 111 -0.50 -13.46 24.24
N GLN A 112 -1.01 -13.77 25.43
CA GLN A 112 -0.28 -13.71 26.71
C GLN A 112 0.76 -14.85 26.90
N SER A 113 0.97 -15.71 25.90
CA SER A 113 1.99 -16.76 25.96
C SER A 113 3.37 -16.21 25.61
N GLY A 114 4.42 -16.61 26.36
CA GLY A 114 5.82 -16.34 26.02
C GLY A 114 6.28 -16.87 24.65
N THR A 115 5.52 -17.81 24.07
CA THR A 115 5.75 -18.36 22.73
C THR A 115 4.95 -17.67 21.63
N PHE A 116 4.05 -16.75 21.98
CA PHE A 116 3.24 -16.02 21.02
C PHE A 116 4.12 -15.10 20.17
N ASN A 117 3.95 -15.17 18.86
CA ASN A 117 4.52 -14.21 17.92
C ASN A 117 3.41 -13.74 16.98
N LEU A 118 3.24 -12.42 16.86
CA LEU A 118 2.12 -11.85 16.11
C LEU A 118 2.17 -12.21 14.61
N LYS A 119 3.36 -12.24 13.99
CA LYS A 119 3.52 -12.68 12.60
C LYS A 119 2.98 -14.09 12.37
N ASN A 120 3.35 -15.03 13.24
CA ASN A 120 2.90 -16.42 13.13
C ASN A 120 1.37 -16.52 13.23
N TYR A 121 0.78 -15.76 14.15
CA TYR A 121 -0.67 -15.68 14.30
C TYR A 121 -1.35 -15.10 13.06
N ILE A 122 -0.83 -13.99 12.52
CA ILE A 122 -1.35 -13.35 11.30
C ILE A 122 -1.35 -14.31 10.12
N VAL A 123 -0.24 -15.02 9.89
CA VAL A 123 -0.11 -15.99 8.79
C VAL A 123 -1.08 -17.16 8.98
N ALA A 124 -1.14 -17.73 10.19
CA ALA A 124 -2.01 -18.87 10.48
C ALA A 124 -3.51 -18.53 10.32
N ASN A 125 -3.89 -17.27 10.46
CA ASN A 125 -5.28 -16.81 10.38
C ASN A 125 -5.59 -16.02 9.09
N GLY A 126 -4.67 -15.94 8.13
CA GLY A 126 -4.88 -15.24 6.86
C GLY A 126 -5.18 -13.75 7.00
N LEU A 127 -4.60 -13.09 8.03
CA LEU A 127 -4.84 -11.67 8.30
C LEU A 127 -3.92 -10.77 7.46
N GLN A 128 -4.23 -9.47 7.43
CA GLN A 128 -3.42 -8.47 6.74
C GLN A 128 -1.96 -8.50 7.23
N PRO A 129 -0.96 -8.49 6.34
CA PRO A 129 0.44 -8.49 6.72
C PRO A 129 0.82 -7.32 7.63
N LEU A 130 1.84 -7.57 8.46
CA LEU A 130 2.41 -6.58 9.37
C LEU A 130 2.92 -5.35 8.60
N PRO A 131 2.94 -4.16 9.23
CA PRO A 131 3.62 -3.01 8.65
C PRO A 131 5.08 -3.35 8.37
N SER A 132 5.46 -3.28 7.10
CA SER A 132 6.82 -3.49 6.63
C SER A 132 7.24 -2.37 5.69
N ILE A 133 8.49 -1.94 5.82
CA ILE A 133 9.07 -0.86 5.03
C ILE A 133 10.59 -1.02 4.95
N ASP A 134 11.17 -0.88 3.77
CA ASP A 134 12.63 -0.91 3.54
C ASP A 134 13.36 -2.09 4.17
N GLY A 135 12.75 -3.28 4.09
CA GLY A 135 13.32 -4.49 4.66
C GLY A 135 13.16 -4.63 6.18
N LEU A 136 12.48 -3.68 6.83
CA LEU A 136 12.08 -3.75 8.24
C LEU A 136 10.62 -4.18 8.35
N GLU A 137 10.30 -4.97 9.37
CA GLU A 137 8.93 -5.37 9.69
C GLU A 137 8.66 -5.20 11.18
N MET A 138 7.59 -4.48 11.51
CA MET A 138 7.12 -4.35 12.89
C MET A 138 6.50 -5.66 13.35
N ASN A 139 6.82 -6.12 14.55
CA ASN A 139 6.23 -7.31 15.14
C ASN A 139 6.13 -7.13 16.67
N LEU A 140 5.56 -8.12 17.35
CA LEU A 140 5.67 -8.26 18.80
C LEU A 140 5.66 -9.74 19.21
N GLN A 141 6.24 -9.99 20.38
CA GLN A 141 6.17 -11.27 21.07
C GLN A 141 5.38 -11.11 22.36
N GLY A 142 4.52 -12.08 22.67
CA GLY A 142 3.83 -12.13 23.96
C GLY A 142 4.82 -12.50 25.06
N VAL A 143 4.63 -11.93 26.26
CA VAL A 143 5.47 -12.26 27.42
C VAL A 143 4.59 -12.90 28.50
N ASN A 144 3.57 -12.18 28.96
CA ASN A 144 2.59 -12.67 29.93
C ASN A 144 1.29 -11.84 29.83
N SER A 145 0.42 -11.91 30.86
CA SER A 145 -0.83 -11.14 30.90
C SER A 145 -0.64 -9.63 30.79
N ASP A 146 0.50 -9.14 31.25
CA ASP A 146 0.76 -7.75 31.53
C ASP A 146 1.64 -7.09 30.48
N TYR A 147 2.52 -7.88 29.86
CA TYR A 147 3.56 -7.38 28.98
C TYR A 147 3.62 -8.07 27.60
N TYR A 148 4.11 -7.30 26.64
CA TYR A 148 4.61 -7.77 25.34
C TYR A 148 6.01 -7.19 25.07
N ASP A 149 6.75 -7.83 24.17
CA ASP A 149 8.06 -7.39 23.68
C ASP A 149 7.90 -6.86 22.25
N PRO A 150 7.96 -5.52 22.03
CA PRO A 150 7.91 -4.95 20.69
C PRO A 150 9.23 -5.17 19.95
N ARG A 151 9.13 -5.56 18.67
CA ARG A 151 10.31 -5.94 17.88
C ARG A 151 10.28 -5.38 16.47
N ILE A 152 11.45 -5.08 15.94
CA ILE A 152 11.66 -4.72 14.53
C ILE A 152 12.54 -5.78 13.88
N TYR A 153 12.00 -6.54 12.95
CA TYR A 153 12.71 -7.59 12.23
C TYR A 153 13.35 -7.06 10.95
N ASN A 154 14.53 -7.57 10.60
CA ASN A 154 15.06 -7.44 9.25
C ASN A 154 14.55 -8.62 8.40
N ILE A 155 13.66 -8.31 7.47
CA ILE A 155 13.08 -9.24 6.50
C ILE A 155 13.74 -9.17 5.12
N SER A 156 14.78 -8.36 4.97
CA SER A 156 15.58 -8.30 3.74
C SER A 156 16.55 -9.48 3.63
N ASN A 157 17.16 -9.65 2.46
CA ASN A 157 18.15 -10.69 2.21
C ASN A 157 19.56 -10.33 2.70
N GLY A 158 19.78 -9.10 3.17
CA GLY A 158 21.08 -8.59 3.59
C GLY A 158 21.02 -7.98 4.99
N ALA A 159 22.17 -7.63 5.55
CA ALA A 159 22.20 -6.87 6.79
C ALA A 159 21.77 -5.43 6.54
N LEU A 160 21.08 -4.83 7.51
CA LEU A 160 20.68 -3.43 7.50
C LEU A 160 21.44 -2.68 8.59
N LEU A 161 22.03 -1.53 8.23
CA LEU A 161 22.60 -0.61 9.21
C LEU A 161 21.48 0.27 9.77
N VAL A 162 21.20 0.14 11.05
CA VAL A 162 20.10 0.83 11.73
C VAL A 162 20.52 1.48 13.04
N SER A 163 19.96 2.64 13.33
CA SER A 163 20.10 3.32 14.61
C SER A 163 18.72 3.72 15.12
N TYR A 164 18.49 3.64 16.42
CA TYR A 164 17.20 4.02 16.97
C TYR A 164 17.29 4.65 18.35
N GLN A 165 16.21 5.36 18.68
CA GLN A 165 15.89 5.83 20.02
C GLN A 165 14.42 5.55 20.32
N SER A 166 14.14 4.95 21.48
CA SER A 166 12.80 4.53 21.91
C SER A 166 12.32 5.27 23.16
N PHE A 167 11.00 5.27 23.36
CA PHE A 167 10.34 5.94 24.46
C PHE A 167 9.04 5.21 24.84
N ALA A 168 8.99 4.74 26.09
CA ALA A 168 7.84 4.09 26.70
C ALA A 168 7.14 5.06 27.68
N THR A 169 5.84 5.31 27.46
CA THR A 169 5.11 6.42 28.11
C THR A 169 4.79 6.29 29.61
N VAL A 170 4.72 5.07 30.16
CA VAL A 170 4.31 4.79 31.54
C VAL A 170 5.53 4.45 32.41
N GLY A 171 6.50 3.70 31.87
CA GLY A 171 7.76 3.41 32.54
C GLY A 171 8.73 4.61 32.59
N ASN A 172 8.54 5.59 31.70
CA ASN A 172 9.55 6.62 31.40
C ASN A 172 10.92 5.99 31.09
N GLU A 173 10.86 4.91 30.32
CA GLU A 173 12.01 4.14 29.87
C GLU A 173 12.36 4.57 28.45
N ASN A 174 13.66 4.67 28.16
CA ASN A 174 14.17 5.06 26.87
C ASN A 174 15.47 4.32 26.57
N GLU A 175 15.64 3.89 25.33
CA GLU A 175 16.88 3.29 24.85
C GLU A 175 17.47 4.14 23.71
N THR A 176 18.79 4.14 23.58
CA THR A 176 19.47 4.65 22.39
C THR A 176 20.50 3.63 21.96
N SER A 177 20.36 3.15 20.72
CA SER A 177 21.23 2.13 20.17
C SER A 177 21.60 2.51 18.74
N LEU A 178 22.90 2.68 18.49
CA LEU A 178 23.42 3.30 17.26
C LEU A 178 24.24 2.30 16.45
N ASN A 179 24.16 2.41 15.12
CA ASN A 179 24.97 1.67 14.15
C ASN A 179 24.87 0.14 14.30
N ASN A 180 23.66 -0.36 14.60
CA ASN A 180 23.39 -1.78 14.67
C ASN A 180 23.48 -2.39 13.27
N ASN A 181 24.33 -3.41 13.11
CA ASN A 181 24.39 -4.21 11.90
C ASN A 181 23.37 -5.36 11.98
N LEU A 182 22.10 -5.03 11.76
CA LEU A 182 20.98 -5.94 11.93
C LEU A 182 20.99 -7.00 10.83
N GLN A 183 21.39 -8.23 11.17
CA GLN A 183 21.49 -9.34 10.21
C GLN A 183 20.12 -9.76 9.66
N ALA A 184 20.11 -10.33 8.46
CA ALA A 184 18.89 -10.88 7.84
C ALA A 184 18.23 -11.93 8.76
N GLY A 185 16.92 -11.80 8.97
CA GLY A 185 16.13 -12.66 9.87
C GLY A 185 16.25 -12.34 11.37
N SER A 186 17.21 -11.49 11.77
CA SER A 186 17.34 -11.03 13.14
C SER A 186 16.36 -9.90 13.46
N TYR A 187 16.27 -9.52 14.73
CA TYR A 187 15.42 -8.44 15.19
C TYR A 187 16.12 -7.55 16.22
N LEU A 188 15.61 -6.33 16.34
CA LEU A 188 15.85 -5.44 17.48
C LEU A 188 14.73 -5.65 18.49
N GLN A 189 15.10 -5.71 19.76
CA GLN A 189 14.21 -5.39 20.87
C GLN A 189 14.38 -3.89 21.11
N ILE A 190 13.28 -3.16 21.21
CA ILE A 190 13.31 -1.69 21.11
C ILE A 190 13.02 -0.99 22.43
N ASP A 191 12.67 -1.72 23.48
CA ASP A 191 12.49 -1.16 24.82
C ASP A 191 13.68 -1.53 25.72
N ALA A 192 14.04 -0.62 26.64
CA ALA A 192 15.23 -0.74 27.49
C ALA A 192 15.26 -1.99 28.38
N ASN A 193 14.10 -2.53 28.77
CA ASN A 193 13.97 -3.78 29.52
C ASN A 193 13.32 -4.90 28.67
N ASN A 194 13.03 -4.62 27.40
CA ASN A 194 12.39 -5.46 26.41
C ASN A 194 10.92 -5.79 26.68
N ILE A 195 10.22 -5.06 27.55
CA ILE A 195 8.81 -5.29 27.87
C ILE A 195 8.00 -4.00 27.95
N VAL A 196 6.80 -4.01 27.38
CA VAL A 196 5.87 -2.87 27.35
C VAL A 196 4.48 -3.32 27.80
N PHE A 197 3.76 -2.48 28.53
CA PHE A 197 2.45 -2.82 29.06
C PHE A 197 1.34 -2.89 28.00
N TRP A 198 0.49 -3.91 28.10
CA TRP A 198 -0.75 -4.05 27.31
C TRP A 198 -1.99 -4.41 28.13
N ARG A 199 -2.01 -4.03 29.41
CA ARG A 199 -3.23 -4.08 30.22
C ARG A 199 -4.06 -2.83 30.01
N THR A 200 -5.37 -2.90 30.19
CA THR A 200 -6.28 -1.76 29.98
C THR A 200 -5.97 -0.57 30.90
N ASP A 201 -5.54 -0.84 32.13
CA ASP A 201 -5.25 0.16 33.18
C ASP A 201 -3.86 0.79 33.09
N ALA A 202 -2.96 0.20 32.28
CA ALA A 202 -1.57 0.58 32.18
C ALA A 202 -1.05 0.57 30.73
N ALA A 203 -1.94 0.56 29.73
CA ALA A 203 -1.58 0.43 28.32
C ALA A 203 -0.59 1.54 27.93
N GLU A 204 0.53 1.12 27.38
CA GLU A 204 1.66 1.99 27.09
C GLU A 204 1.83 2.16 25.59
N VAL A 205 2.25 3.35 25.18
CA VAL A 205 2.68 3.60 23.81
C VAL A 205 4.19 3.50 23.77
N GLU A 206 4.70 2.59 22.95
CA GLU A 206 6.12 2.52 22.61
C GLU A 206 6.35 3.27 21.31
N THR A 207 7.19 4.30 21.34
CA THR A 207 7.55 5.12 20.17
C THR A 207 9.03 5.02 19.88
N THR A 208 9.37 4.51 18.71
CA THR A 208 10.75 4.33 18.27
C THR A 208 11.06 5.18 17.05
N ASN A 209 11.98 6.13 17.18
CA ASN A 209 12.58 6.84 16.06
C ASN A 209 13.73 5.99 15.53
N LEU A 210 13.61 5.48 14.31
CA LEU A 210 14.60 4.61 13.71
C LEU A 210 15.06 5.17 12.37
N GLN A 211 16.37 5.22 12.19
CA GLN A 211 17.02 5.48 10.92
C GLN A 211 17.57 4.18 10.34
N VAL A 212 17.40 3.99 9.03
CA VAL A 212 17.90 2.83 8.29
C VAL A 212 18.66 3.29 7.05
N GLN A 213 19.80 2.65 6.80
CA GLN A 213 20.54 2.78 5.54
C GLN A 213 19.92 1.86 4.49
N ILE A 214 19.35 2.44 3.43
CA ILE A 214 18.70 1.65 2.36
C ILE A 214 19.63 1.41 1.16
N ASP A 215 20.67 2.23 1.03
CA ASP A 215 21.79 2.04 0.11
C ASP A 215 23.03 2.78 0.66
N ASN A 216 24.17 2.68 -0.04
CA ASN A 216 25.45 3.24 0.43
C ASN A 216 25.43 4.76 0.73
N SER A 217 24.44 5.50 0.22
CA SER A 217 24.33 6.95 0.35
C SER A 217 23.02 7.43 0.97
N THR A 218 21.98 6.60 0.99
CA THR A 218 20.64 7.01 1.38
C THR A 218 20.25 6.44 2.72
N TYR A 219 19.85 7.34 3.61
CA TYR A 219 19.24 7.02 4.88
C TYR A 219 17.80 7.51 4.89
N ARG A 220 16.93 6.74 5.51
CA ARG A 220 15.55 7.14 5.77
C ARG A 220 15.26 7.07 7.26
N TRP A 221 14.39 7.97 7.70
CA TRP A 221 13.97 8.05 9.09
C TRP A 221 12.48 7.73 9.20
N TYR A 222 12.18 6.81 10.10
CA TYR A 222 10.85 6.35 10.43
C TYR A 222 10.53 6.54 11.91
N GLU A 223 9.25 6.76 12.19
CA GLU A 223 8.68 6.67 13.53
C GLU A 223 7.79 5.43 13.59
N PHE A 224 8.19 4.45 14.41
CA PHE A 224 7.47 3.22 14.67
C PHE A 224 6.70 3.35 15.98
N LYS A 225 5.45 2.90 16.01
CA LYS A 225 4.60 2.96 17.20
C LYS A 225 3.84 1.68 17.45
N TRP A 226 3.91 1.21 18.69
CA TRP A 226 3.04 0.16 19.21
C TRP A 226 2.17 0.77 20.30
N TRP A 227 0.88 0.48 20.23
CA TRP A 227 -0.03 0.75 21.34
C TRP A 227 -0.93 -0.47 21.49
N CYS A 228 -0.78 -1.17 22.61
CA CYS A 228 -1.50 -2.41 22.85
C CYS A 228 -2.33 -2.29 24.13
N MET A 229 -3.51 -2.89 24.13
CA MET A 229 -4.40 -2.88 25.30
C MET A 229 -5.26 -4.13 25.32
N GLU A 230 -5.82 -4.48 26.47
CA GLU A 230 -6.85 -5.50 26.57
C GLU A 230 -8.25 -4.88 26.53
N VAL A 231 -9.14 -5.44 25.73
CA VAL A 231 -10.56 -5.06 25.67
C VAL A 231 -11.39 -6.33 25.54
N SER A 232 -12.25 -6.60 26.53
CA SER A 232 -13.19 -7.73 26.51
C SER A 232 -12.52 -9.09 26.21
N GLY A 233 -11.40 -9.38 26.86
CA GLY A 233 -10.66 -10.65 26.69
C GLY A 233 -9.87 -10.76 25.37
N GLN A 234 -9.66 -9.65 24.68
CA GLN A 234 -8.86 -9.57 23.45
C GLN A 234 -7.72 -8.56 23.64
N LYS A 235 -6.51 -8.89 23.20
CA LYS A 235 -5.45 -7.90 22.99
C LYS A 235 -5.70 -7.18 21.68
N LYS A 236 -5.94 -5.87 21.76
CA LYS A 236 -5.99 -4.95 20.62
C LYS A 236 -4.60 -4.39 20.41
N ILE A 237 -4.07 -4.55 19.20
CA ILE A 237 -2.69 -4.22 18.86
C ILE A 237 -2.73 -3.20 17.74
N PHE A 238 -2.37 -1.96 18.03
CA PHE A 238 -2.25 -0.87 17.07
C PHE A 238 -0.79 -0.70 16.71
N MET A 239 -0.49 -0.71 15.40
CA MET A 239 0.87 -0.58 14.89
C MET A 239 0.89 0.44 13.79
N SER A 240 1.87 1.34 13.83
CA SER A 240 2.07 2.37 12.80
C SER A 240 3.54 2.57 12.51
N VAL A 241 3.88 2.73 11.24
CA VAL A 241 5.15 3.30 10.80
C VAL A 241 4.90 4.51 9.93
N VAL A 242 5.57 5.62 10.21
CA VAL A 242 5.46 6.88 9.47
C VAL A 242 6.84 7.29 8.97
N ARG A 243 6.96 7.71 7.71
CA ARG A 243 8.22 8.30 7.23
C ARG A 243 8.36 9.74 7.69
N LYS A 244 9.49 10.06 8.30
CA LYS A 244 9.82 11.40 8.83
C LYS A 244 10.79 12.16 7.92
N ALA A 245 11.71 11.45 7.25
CA ALA A 245 12.63 11.98 6.24
C ALA A 245 13.01 10.88 5.22
#